data_AF-A0A256HMN4-F1
#
_entry.id   AF-A0A256HMN4-F1
#
_cell.length_a   1.000
_cell.length_b   1.000
_cell.length_c   1.000
_cell.angle_alpha   90.00
_cell.angle_beta   90.00
_cell.angle_gamma   90.00
#
_symmetry.space_group_name_H-M   'P 1'
#
loop_
_entity.id
_entity.type
_entity.pdbx_description
1 polymer ?
#
loop_
_entity_poly.entity_id
_entity_poly.type
_entity_poly.pdbx_seq_one_letter_code
_entity_poly.pdbx_strand_id
1 'polypeptide(L)'
;MGDAAGGAADRGAAGRDAEPDPVAEAGEAAARLRERYDELRGIEGRIADLGRERVEAAADTYRRAHRVLDEYEEDAVGSGDFEAYVRFEGEFANAVDVDDDALAADAFAAADEAVDKKRLSERDFEAAREALEPAGEYVDLLADRDEALDDYRIARRDAREAKKRLAARLDELREVAAMADADLDADVDRLREPVETYNEAVRESFDEFYKSASAREAFSFLDRADATPFVDVDVPPTDLADYVAEYEAGKEPLPTLLKYADYSNSKLEHYVDDPGALRTAVAVHRTYIERLDGEPLTLDWPPAAGDELAYEIDELIPLVSRVADDDTVATLRAVRDLARDDEYERLRRAAEVRDALDDPELELVRTGAVDDRVREAERTLEIAEDVLAETER
;
A
#
# COMPACT_ATOMS: atom_id res chain seq x y z
N MET A 1 7.99 -56.59 -6.90
CA MET A 1 9.00 -55.84 -6.15
C MET A 1 9.76 -55.02 -7.18
N GLY A 2 9.49 -53.72 -7.23
CA GLY A 2 9.87 -52.84 -8.33
C GLY A 2 8.86 -51.70 -8.39
N ASP A 3 9.04 -50.77 -7.45
CA ASP A 3 8.23 -49.57 -7.24
C ASP A 3 8.07 -48.71 -8.49
N ALA A 4 6.82 -48.32 -8.76
CA ALA A 4 6.47 -47.24 -9.66
C ALA A 4 6.47 -45.94 -8.86
N ALA A 5 7.62 -45.26 -8.81
CA ALA A 5 7.71 -43.92 -8.26
C ALA A 5 7.16 -42.91 -9.28
N GLY A 6 6.07 -42.26 -8.89
CA GLY A 6 5.43 -41.20 -9.66
C GLY A 6 6.35 -39.98 -9.81
N GLY A 7 6.44 -39.49 -11.04
CA GLY A 7 6.96 -38.16 -11.33
C GLY A 7 5.99 -37.12 -10.79
N ALA A 8 6.26 -36.62 -9.59
CA ALA A 8 5.75 -35.33 -9.16
C ALA A 8 6.47 -34.28 -10.01
N ALA A 9 5.82 -33.88 -11.09
CA ALA A 9 6.18 -32.67 -11.81
C ALA A 9 6.12 -31.51 -10.81
N ASP A 10 7.31 -30.98 -10.56
CA ASP A 10 7.58 -29.66 -10.02
C ASP A 10 6.76 -28.62 -10.82
N ARG A 11 5.54 -28.37 -10.33
CA ARG A 11 4.78 -27.17 -10.65
C ARG A 11 5.22 -26.12 -9.64
N GLY A 12 6.44 -25.63 -9.86
CA GLY A 12 6.93 -24.41 -9.25
C GLY A 12 5.89 -23.31 -9.41
N ALA A 13 5.73 -22.55 -8.33
CA ALA A 13 4.73 -21.52 -8.12
C ALA A 13 4.75 -20.45 -9.23
N ALA A 14 4.03 -20.71 -10.33
CA ALA A 14 3.62 -19.71 -11.29
C ALA A 14 2.21 -19.24 -10.86
N GLY A 15 2.11 -17.98 -10.45
CA GLY A 15 0.84 -17.35 -10.08
C GLY A 15 0.66 -17.13 -8.58
N ARG A 16 1.59 -16.42 -7.94
CA ARG A 16 1.12 -15.32 -7.11
C ARG A 16 0.90 -14.19 -8.10
N ASP A 17 -0.34 -13.70 -8.20
CA ASP A 17 -0.70 -12.54 -9.02
C ASP A 17 0.37 -11.48 -8.82
N ALA A 18 1.27 -11.33 -9.80
CA ALA A 18 2.28 -10.29 -9.76
C ALA A 18 1.49 -8.99 -9.77
N GLU A 19 1.59 -8.26 -8.66
CA GLU A 19 0.95 -6.97 -8.52
C GLU A 19 1.30 -6.15 -9.78
N PRO A 20 0.29 -5.60 -10.47
CA PRO A 20 0.50 -5.00 -11.79
C PRO A 20 1.58 -3.92 -11.68
N ASP A 21 2.57 -3.99 -12.59
CA ASP A 21 3.69 -3.03 -12.62
C ASP A 21 3.15 -1.60 -12.76
N PRO A 22 3.33 -0.73 -11.74
CA PRO A 22 2.79 0.63 -11.76
C PRO A 22 3.26 1.46 -12.97
N VAL A 23 4.42 1.13 -13.54
CA VAL A 23 4.92 1.77 -14.77
C VAL A 23 4.05 1.39 -15.95
N ALA A 24 3.84 0.10 -16.19
CA ALA A 24 2.99 -0.37 -17.29
C ALA A 24 1.54 0.13 -17.15
N GLU A 25 0.99 0.06 -15.94
CA GLU A 25 -0.39 0.48 -15.66
C GLU A 25 -0.61 1.96 -15.97
N ALA A 26 0.31 2.83 -15.55
CA ALA A 26 0.23 4.26 -15.84
C ALA A 26 0.32 4.57 -17.33
N GLY A 27 1.20 3.89 -18.07
CA GLY A 27 1.30 4.01 -19.52
C GLY A 27 0.02 3.61 -20.24
N GLU A 28 -0.59 2.50 -19.84
CA GLU A 28 -1.86 2.03 -20.40
C GLU A 28 -3.03 2.96 -20.05
N ALA A 29 -3.12 3.43 -18.81
CA ALA A 29 -4.17 4.34 -18.38
C ALA A 29 -4.08 5.69 -19.12
N ALA A 30 -2.87 6.19 -19.35
CA ALA A 30 -2.64 7.37 -20.17
C ALA A 30 -3.06 7.15 -21.64
N ALA A 31 -2.72 6.00 -22.22
CA ALA A 31 -3.14 5.66 -23.58
C ALA A 31 -4.68 5.59 -23.70
N ARG A 32 -5.35 4.91 -22.77
CA ARG A 32 -6.83 4.83 -22.70
C ARG A 32 -7.46 6.21 -22.54
N LEU A 33 -6.91 7.07 -21.69
CA LEU A 33 -7.41 8.44 -21.52
C LEU A 33 -7.35 9.23 -22.83
N ARG A 34 -6.23 9.17 -23.56
CA ARG A 34 -6.13 9.86 -24.86
C ARG A 34 -7.15 9.33 -25.87
N GLU A 35 -7.30 8.01 -25.98
CA GLU A 35 -8.30 7.38 -26.85
C GLU A 35 -9.73 7.88 -26.56
N ARG A 36 -10.14 7.87 -25.29
CA ARG A 36 -11.49 8.32 -24.89
C ARG A 36 -11.70 9.81 -25.06
N TYR A 37 -10.64 10.60 -24.89
CA TYR A 37 -10.69 12.01 -25.19
C TYR A 37 -10.89 12.27 -26.70
N ASP A 38 -10.13 11.58 -27.56
CA ASP A 38 -10.23 11.73 -29.01
C ASP A 38 -11.60 11.29 -29.54
N GLU A 39 -12.17 10.20 -29.01
CA GLU A 39 -13.52 9.73 -29.30
C GLU A 39 -14.58 10.79 -28.96
N LEU A 40 -14.56 11.32 -27.73
CA LEU A 40 -15.46 12.38 -27.30
C LEU A 40 -15.32 13.65 -28.16
N ARG A 41 -14.09 14.05 -28.50
CA ARG A 41 -13.84 15.21 -29.36
C ARG A 41 -14.36 14.98 -30.78
N GLY A 42 -14.26 13.76 -31.30
CA GLY A 42 -14.82 13.37 -32.59
C GLY A 42 -16.34 13.52 -32.64
N ILE A 43 -17.05 13.01 -31.62
CA ILE A 43 -18.52 13.12 -31.51
C ILE A 43 -18.94 14.58 -31.37
N GLU A 44 -18.27 15.34 -30.51
CA GLU A 44 -18.58 16.77 -30.33
C GLU A 44 -18.28 17.60 -31.57
N GLY A 45 -17.24 17.25 -32.32
CA GLY A 45 -16.94 17.84 -33.62
C GLY A 45 -18.09 17.62 -34.61
N ARG A 46 -18.59 16.38 -34.70
CA ARG A 46 -19.75 16.04 -35.56
C ARG A 46 -21.01 16.83 -35.16
N ILE A 47 -21.30 16.94 -33.87
CA ILE A 47 -22.44 17.73 -33.36
C ILE A 47 -22.25 19.21 -33.70
N ALA A 48 -21.04 19.74 -33.55
CA ALA A 48 -20.74 21.14 -33.87
C ALA A 48 -20.91 21.44 -35.37
N ASP A 49 -20.45 20.54 -36.25
CA ASP A 49 -20.57 20.67 -37.71
C ASP A 49 -22.03 20.68 -38.18
N LEU A 50 -22.89 19.89 -37.54
CA LEU A 50 -24.33 19.85 -37.82
C LEU A 50 -25.09 21.04 -37.21
N GLY A 51 -24.52 21.65 -36.17
CA GLY A 51 -25.12 22.69 -35.35
C GLY A 51 -25.87 22.07 -34.16
N ARG A 52 -25.33 22.26 -32.95
CA ARG A 52 -25.83 21.65 -31.71
C ARG A 52 -27.33 21.85 -31.50
N GLU A 53 -27.81 23.08 -31.64
CA GLU A 53 -29.24 23.41 -31.44
C GLU A 53 -30.14 22.67 -32.44
N ARG A 54 -29.65 22.45 -33.68
CA ARG A 54 -30.40 21.72 -34.72
C ARG A 54 -30.44 20.21 -34.42
N VAL A 55 -29.35 19.64 -33.91
CA VAL A 55 -29.29 18.23 -33.47
C VAL A 55 -30.23 18.01 -32.28
N GLU A 56 -30.18 18.88 -31.27
CA GLU A 56 -31.08 18.82 -30.10
C GLU A 56 -32.55 18.97 -30.53
N ALA A 57 -32.86 19.91 -31.43
CA ALA A 57 -34.22 20.09 -31.95
C ALA A 57 -34.73 18.83 -32.69
N ALA A 58 -33.95 18.25 -33.59
CA ALA A 58 -34.35 17.04 -34.31
C ALA A 58 -34.57 15.84 -33.37
N ALA A 59 -33.68 15.66 -32.39
CA ALA A 59 -33.83 14.62 -31.37
C ALA A 59 -35.10 14.81 -30.51
N ASP A 60 -35.42 16.06 -30.14
CA ASP A 60 -36.62 16.36 -29.36
C ASP A 60 -37.91 16.19 -30.18
N THR A 61 -37.92 16.58 -31.45
CA THR A 61 -39.02 16.31 -32.38
C THR A 61 -39.23 14.81 -32.56
N TYR A 62 -38.16 14.03 -32.79
CA TYR A 62 -38.24 12.57 -32.87
C TYR A 62 -38.85 11.94 -31.61
N ARG A 63 -38.36 12.29 -30.42
CA ARG A 63 -38.89 11.78 -29.15
C ARG A 63 -40.36 12.17 -28.93
N ARG A 64 -40.76 13.36 -29.35
CA ARG A 64 -42.15 13.84 -29.26
C ARG A 64 -43.05 13.06 -30.21
N ALA A 65 -42.63 12.87 -31.46
CA ALA A 65 -43.37 12.11 -32.46
C ALA A 65 -43.57 10.65 -32.02
N HIS A 66 -42.51 9.98 -31.55
CA HIS A 66 -42.61 8.62 -30.99
C HIS A 66 -43.55 8.53 -29.80
N ARG A 67 -43.51 9.51 -28.88
CA ARG A 67 -44.43 9.54 -27.73
C ARG A 67 -45.90 9.63 -28.18
N VAL A 68 -46.20 10.45 -29.19
CA VAL A 68 -47.56 10.56 -29.74
C VAL A 68 -47.96 9.27 -30.44
N LEU A 69 -47.07 8.62 -31.20
CA LEU A 69 -47.37 7.31 -31.80
C LEU A 69 -47.69 6.26 -30.73
N ASP A 70 -46.89 6.16 -29.68
CA ASP A 70 -47.07 5.20 -28.60
C ASP A 70 -48.33 5.46 -27.76
N GLU A 71 -48.72 6.72 -27.57
CA GLU A 71 -49.93 7.09 -26.80
C GLU A 71 -51.23 6.68 -27.52
N TYR A 72 -51.26 6.71 -28.86
CA TYR A 72 -52.50 6.56 -29.63
C TYR A 72 -52.61 5.28 -30.46
N GLU A 73 -51.55 4.49 -30.60
CA GLU A 73 -51.56 3.27 -31.43
C GLU A 73 -52.70 2.30 -31.06
N GLU A 74 -52.97 2.11 -29.78
CA GLU A 74 -54.03 1.19 -29.32
C GLU A 74 -55.45 1.73 -29.60
N ASP A 75 -55.64 3.05 -29.54
CA ASP A 75 -56.96 3.70 -29.54
C ASP A 75 -57.36 4.25 -30.93
N ALA A 76 -56.39 4.63 -31.76
CA ALA A 76 -56.61 5.28 -33.05
C ALA A 76 -56.66 4.32 -34.26
N VAL A 77 -56.47 3.00 -34.03
CA VAL A 77 -56.47 1.98 -35.09
C VAL A 77 -57.86 1.36 -35.33
N GLY A 78 -58.18 1.05 -36.59
CA GLY A 78 -59.29 0.15 -36.96
C GLY A 78 -60.68 0.77 -36.82
N SER A 79 -61.52 0.24 -35.91
CA SER A 79 -62.83 0.81 -35.54
C SER A 79 -62.77 1.65 -34.27
N GLY A 80 -61.57 2.13 -33.93
CA GLY A 80 -61.28 2.91 -32.73
C GLY A 80 -62.09 4.20 -32.62
N ASP A 81 -61.84 4.93 -31.53
CA ASP A 81 -62.55 6.16 -31.24
C ASP A 81 -62.18 7.22 -32.30
N PHE A 82 -63.16 7.66 -33.08
CA PHE A 82 -62.95 8.69 -34.08
C PHE A 82 -62.44 10.00 -33.45
N GLU A 83 -62.81 10.28 -32.19
CA GLU A 83 -62.27 11.41 -31.44
C GLU A 83 -60.76 11.22 -31.16
N ALA A 84 -60.33 10.01 -30.81
CA ALA A 84 -58.92 9.68 -30.62
C ALA A 84 -58.12 9.78 -31.93
N TYR A 85 -58.68 9.36 -33.06
CA TYR A 85 -58.07 9.53 -34.39
C TYR A 85 -57.86 11.02 -34.73
N VAL A 86 -58.88 11.87 -34.59
CA VAL A 86 -58.76 13.30 -34.91
C VAL A 86 -57.78 14.01 -33.98
N ARG A 87 -57.75 13.61 -32.71
CA ARG A 87 -56.80 14.15 -31.73
C ARG A 87 -55.36 13.72 -32.06
N PHE A 88 -55.15 12.46 -32.41
CA PHE A 88 -53.86 11.94 -32.90
C PHE A 88 -53.38 12.69 -34.14
N GLU A 89 -54.21 12.85 -35.18
CA GLU A 89 -53.81 13.53 -36.42
C GLU A 89 -53.34 14.97 -36.14
N GLY A 90 -54.06 15.68 -35.27
CA GLY A 90 -53.65 17.03 -34.85
C GLY A 90 -52.39 17.04 -33.98
N GLU A 91 -52.27 16.16 -32.99
CA GLU A 91 -51.11 16.12 -32.09
C GLU A 91 -49.84 15.63 -32.82
N PHE A 92 -49.96 14.67 -33.73
CA PHE A 92 -48.85 14.12 -34.50
C PHE A 92 -48.35 15.11 -35.55
N ALA A 93 -49.25 15.74 -36.32
CA ALA A 93 -48.87 16.78 -37.29
C ALA A 93 -48.13 17.95 -36.60
N ASN A 94 -48.61 18.39 -35.43
CA ASN A 94 -47.90 19.41 -34.63
C ASN A 94 -46.57 18.89 -34.05
N ALA A 95 -46.45 17.58 -33.80
CA ALA A 95 -45.25 17.00 -33.23
C ALA A 95 -44.11 16.86 -34.25
N VAL A 96 -44.45 16.70 -35.54
CA VAL A 96 -43.51 16.58 -36.66
C VAL A 96 -43.38 17.87 -37.47
N ASP A 97 -44.07 18.94 -37.10
CA ASP A 97 -43.98 20.26 -37.73
C ASP A 97 -42.59 20.88 -37.49
N VAL A 98 -41.78 20.91 -38.54
CA VAL A 98 -40.40 21.42 -38.54
C VAL A 98 -40.14 22.29 -39.76
N ASP A 99 -39.17 23.21 -39.64
CA ASP A 99 -38.73 24.03 -40.78
C ASP A 99 -38.11 23.17 -41.90
N ASP A 100 -38.24 23.60 -43.16
CA ASP A 100 -37.73 22.88 -44.33
C ASP A 100 -36.20 22.64 -44.30
N ASP A 101 -35.45 23.46 -43.56
CA ASP A 101 -34.00 23.33 -43.38
C ASP A 101 -33.60 22.59 -42.09
N ALA A 102 -34.58 22.05 -41.35
CA ALA A 102 -34.33 21.21 -40.19
C ALA A 102 -33.62 19.90 -40.58
N LEU A 103 -32.87 19.35 -39.64
CA LEU A 103 -32.23 18.05 -39.82
C LEU A 103 -33.30 16.97 -39.91
N ALA A 104 -33.21 16.13 -40.95
CA ALA A 104 -34.20 15.09 -41.27
C ALA A 104 -35.64 15.60 -41.48
N ALA A 105 -35.83 16.83 -41.98
CA ALA A 105 -37.15 17.36 -42.35
C ALA A 105 -37.95 16.40 -43.25
N ASP A 106 -37.28 15.76 -44.23
CA ASP A 106 -37.91 14.76 -45.10
C ASP A 106 -38.45 13.53 -44.34
N ALA A 107 -37.78 13.11 -43.26
CA ALA A 107 -38.20 11.97 -42.44
C ALA A 107 -39.46 12.31 -41.63
N PHE A 108 -39.52 13.51 -41.05
CA PHE A 108 -40.69 14.00 -40.34
C PHE A 108 -41.90 14.14 -41.26
N ALA A 109 -41.70 14.70 -42.46
CA ALA A 109 -42.76 14.80 -43.47
C ALA A 109 -43.25 13.43 -43.95
N ALA A 110 -42.33 12.48 -44.19
CA ALA A 110 -42.69 11.12 -44.59
C ALA A 110 -43.46 10.37 -43.49
N ALA A 111 -43.14 10.61 -42.23
CA ALA A 111 -43.85 10.04 -41.09
C ALA A 111 -45.28 10.60 -40.98
N ASP A 112 -45.48 11.91 -41.20
CA ASP A 112 -46.80 12.55 -41.27
C ASP A 112 -47.65 11.95 -42.40
N GLU A 113 -47.06 11.80 -43.60
CA GLU A 113 -47.74 11.22 -44.75
C GLU A 113 -48.15 9.75 -44.53
N ALA A 114 -47.34 8.98 -43.79
CA ALA A 114 -47.65 7.59 -43.49
C ALA A 114 -48.97 7.43 -42.72
N VAL A 115 -49.32 8.43 -41.90
CA VAL A 115 -50.52 8.45 -41.06
C VAL A 115 -51.64 9.38 -41.57
N ASP A 116 -51.41 10.14 -42.64
CA ASP A 116 -52.46 10.95 -43.31
C ASP A 116 -53.41 10.05 -44.12
N LYS A 117 -54.27 9.30 -43.40
CA LYS A 117 -55.23 8.35 -43.99
C LYS A 117 -56.56 8.40 -43.25
N LYS A 118 -57.65 8.31 -44.01
CA LYS A 118 -59.03 8.26 -43.48
C LYS A 118 -59.30 7.18 -42.42
N ARG A 119 -58.47 6.14 -42.35
CA ARG A 119 -58.48 5.08 -41.33
C ARG A 119 -57.06 4.56 -41.16
N LEU A 120 -56.59 4.52 -39.92
CA LEU A 120 -55.28 4.01 -39.56
C LEU A 120 -55.33 2.53 -39.20
N SER A 121 -54.24 1.85 -39.54
CA SER A 121 -53.91 0.50 -39.12
C SER A 121 -52.62 0.50 -38.30
N GLU A 122 -52.38 -0.53 -37.50
CA GLU A 122 -51.08 -0.74 -36.81
C GLU A 122 -49.89 -0.63 -37.78
N ARG A 123 -50.06 -1.07 -39.03
CA ARG A 123 -49.03 -0.96 -40.07
C ARG A 123 -48.73 0.47 -40.50
N ASP A 124 -49.69 1.39 -40.35
CA ASP A 124 -49.47 2.80 -40.66
C ASP A 124 -48.66 3.46 -39.54
N PHE A 125 -48.89 3.08 -38.28
CA PHE A 125 -48.03 3.48 -37.15
C PHE A 125 -46.62 2.89 -37.28
N GLU A 126 -46.48 1.63 -37.68
CA GLU A 126 -45.18 1.01 -37.97
C GLU A 126 -44.45 1.72 -39.10
N ALA A 127 -45.14 2.06 -40.20
CA ALA A 127 -44.56 2.81 -41.31
C ALA A 127 -44.13 4.24 -40.90
N ALA A 128 -44.88 4.89 -40.00
CA ALA A 128 -44.49 6.19 -39.46
C ALA A 128 -43.23 6.09 -38.59
N ARG A 129 -43.10 5.03 -37.78
CA ARG A 129 -41.88 4.77 -36.99
C ARG A 129 -40.68 4.47 -37.88
N GLU A 130 -40.85 3.65 -38.92
CA GLU A 130 -39.80 3.36 -39.92
C GLU A 130 -39.37 4.65 -40.64
N ALA A 131 -40.32 5.51 -41.00
CA ALA A 131 -40.02 6.80 -41.63
C ALA A 131 -39.23 7.76 -40.72
N LEU A 132 -39.37 7.65 -39.39
CA LEU A 132 -38.64 8.46 -38.41
C LEU A 132 -37.22 7.95 -38.13
N GLU A 133 -36.83 6.73 -38.54
CA GLU A 133 -35.50 6.15 -38.26
C GLU A 133 -34.33 7.09 -38.57
N PRO A 134 -34.29 7.83 -39.71
CA PRO A 134 -33.21 8.75 -40.00
C PRO A 134 -33.08 9.92 -39.01
N ALA A 135 -34.18 10.33 -38.36
CA ALA A 135 -34.14 11.33 -37.30
C ALA A 135 -33.69 10.73 -35.95
N GLY A 136 -33.84 9.41 -35.77
CA GLY A 136 -33.32 8.66 -34.64
C GLY A 136 -31.80 8.74 -34.50
N GLU A 137 -31.07 8.86 -35.62
CA GLU A 137 -29.60 9.01 -35.62
C GLU A 137 -29.11 10.20 -34.76
N TYR A 138 -29.92 11.27 -34.62
CA TYR A 138 -29.57 12.41 -33.78
C TYR A 138 -29.80 12.16 -32.29
N VAL A 139 -30.77 11.31 -31.94
CA VAL A 139 -30.95 10.84 -30.56
C VAL A 139 -29.76 9.97 -30.16
N ASP A 140 -29.39 9.03 -31.04
CA ASP A 140 -28.24 8.14 -30.83
C ASP A 140 -26.95 8.95 -30.72
N LEU A 141 -26.74 9.94 -31.60
CA LEU A 141 -25.56 10.82 -31.54
C LEU A 141 -25.43 11.57 -30.20
N LEU A 142 -26.54 12.01 -29.61
CA LEU A 142 -26.53 12.66 -28.29
C LEU A 142 -26.29 11.66 -27.16
N ALA A 143 -26.84 10.44 -27.27
CA ALA A 143 -26.58 9.36 -26.32
C ALA A 143 -25.10 8.94 -26.34
N ASP A 144 -24.54 8.71 -27.53
CA ASP A 144 -23.12 8.40 -27.77
C ASP A 144 -22.21 9.46 -27.14
N ARG A 145 -22.58 10.74 -27.27
CA ARG A 145 -21.83 11.85 -26.67
C ARG A 145 -21.82 11.77 -25.15
N ASP A 146 -22.96 11.49 -24.54
CA ASP A 146 -23.07 11.41 -23.09
C ASP A 146 -22.35 10.17 -22.54
N GLU A 147 -22.41 9.03 -23.24
CA GLU A 147 -21.62 7.84 -22.93
C GLU A 147 -20.11 8.11 -23.05
N ALA A 148 -19.66 8.69 -24.17
CA ALA A 148 -18.26 9.05 -24.37
C ALA A 148 -17.74 10.05 -23.33
N LEU A 149 -18.61 10.95 -22.83
CA LEU A 149 -18.27 11.87 -21.77
C LEU A 149 -18.04 11.16 -20.43
N ASP A 150 -18.86 10.17 -20.10
CA ASP A 150 -18.71 9.38 -18.89
C ASP A 150 -17.49 8.44 -18.97
N ASP A 151 -17.28 7.80 -20.10
CA ASP A 151 -16.07 7.02 -20.41
C ASP A 151 -14.78 7.85 -20.24
N TYR A 152 -14.75 9.06 -20.81
CA TYR A 152 -13.64 9.99 -20.63
C TYR A 152 -13.42 10.34 -19.15
N ARG A 153 -14.50 10.61 -18.38
CA ARG A 153 -14.39 10.94 -16.95
C ARG A 153 -13.79 9.78 -16.15
N ILE A 154 -14.20 8.55 -16.43
CA ILE A 154 -13.67 7.34 -15.82
C ILE A 154 -12.19 7.19 -16.19
N ALA A 155 -11.85 7.22 -17.48
CA ALA A 155 -10.47 7.09 -17.95
C ALA A 155 -9.55 8.17 -17.35
N ARG A 156 -10.04 9.40 -17.18
CA ARG A 156 -9.28 10.50 -16.56
C ARG A 156 -9.07 10.28 -15.07
N ARG A 157 -10.05 9.70 -14.37
CA ARG A 157 -9.90 9.32 -12.97
C ARG A 157 -8.84 8.22 -12.85
N ASP A 158 -8.94 7.17 -13.66
CA ASP A 158 -8.04 6.02 -13.62
C ASP A 158 -6.59 6.43 -13.94
N ALA A 159 -6.38 7.26 -14.96
CA ALA A 159 -5.05 7.80 -15.29
C ALA A 159 -4.44 8.63 -14.15
N ARG A 160 -5.25 9.40 -13.40
CA ARG A 160 -4.77 10.14 -12.23
C ARG A 160 -4.40 9.21 -11.07
N GLU A 161 -5.18 8.16 -10.84
CA GLU A 161 -4.88 7.18 -9.80
C GLU A 161 -3.61 6.39 -10.15
N ALA A 162 -3.48 5.92 -11.40
CA ALA A 162 -2.29 5.24 -11.89
C ALA A 162 -1.04 6.12 -11.84
N LYS A 163 -1.13 7.40 -12.24
CA LYS A 163 -0.04 8.38 -12.09
C LYS A 163 0.47 8.46 -10.64
N LYS A 164 -0.44 8.51 -9.65
CA LYS A 164 -0.05 8.60 -8.24
C LYS A 164 0.70 7.35 -7.78
N ARG A 165 0.25 6.16 -8.20
CA ARG A 165 0.93 4.89 -7.89
C ARG A 165 2.32 4.85 -8.55
N LEU A 166 2.42 5.28 -9.80
CA LEU A 166 3.71 5.42 -10.49
C LEU A 166 4.65 6.39 -9.77
N ALA A 167 4.16 7.54 -9.30
CA ALA A 167 4.99 8.49 -8.57
C ALA A 167 5.55 7.89 -7.27
N ALA A 168 4.73 7.19 -6.49
CA ALA A 168 5.19 6.47 -5.30
C ALA A 168 6.23 5.40 -5.65
N ARG A 169 5.98 4.61 -6.71
CA ARG A 169 6.93 3.60 -7.18
C ARG A 169 8.26 4.21 -7.65
N LEU A 170 8.21 5.38 -8.28
CA LEU A 170 9.41 6.10 -8.70
C LEU A 170 10.25 6.56 -7.50
N ASP A 171 9.61 7.00 -6.42
CA ASP A 171 10.31 7.39 -5.20
C ASP A 171 10.98 6.17 -4.55
N GLU A 172 10.30 5.03 -4.45
CA GLU A 172 10.89 3.75 -4.01
C GLU A 172 12.11 3.36 -4.88
N LEU A 173 11.96 3.38 -6.21
CA LEU A 173 13.07 3.05 -7.13
C LEU A 173 14.27 3.99 -6.98
N ARG A 174 14.03 5.27 -6.64
CA ARG A 174 15.11 6.23 -6.37
C ARG A 174 15.82 5.96 -5.06
N GLU A 175 15.10 5.50 -4.03
CA GLU A 175 15.71 5.05 -2.77
C GLU A 175 16.60 3.83 -3.00
N VAL A 176 16.14 2.84 -3.77
CA VAL A 176 16.96 1.68 -4.19
C VAL A 176 18.16 2.12 -5.02
N ALA A 177 17.99 3.04 -5.98
CA ALA A 177 19.08 3.54 -6.81
C ALA A 177 20.16 4.29 -5.99
N ALA A 178 19.76 4.98 -4.91
CA ALA A 178 20.69 5.64 -3.99
C ALA A 178 21.55 4.66 -3.20
N MET A 179 21.23 3.35 -3.23
CA MET A 179 21.98 2.26 -2.62
C MET A 179 22.87 1.50 -3.62
N ALA A 180 22.88 1.91 -4.90
CA ALA A 180 23.61 1.21 -5.95
C ALA A 180 25.15 1.33 -5.85
N ASP A 181 25.65 2.22 -4.99
CA ASP A 181 27.06 2.37 -4.67
C ASP A 181 27.61 1.24 -3.78
N ALA A 182 26.73 0.49 -3.10
CA ALA A 182 27.13 -0.53 -2.16
C ALA A 182 27.77 -1.75 -2.86
N ASP A 183 28.87 -2.23 -2.27
CA ASP A 183 29.51 -3.44 -2.72
C ASP A 183 28.78 -4.69 -2.21
N LEU A 184 27.80 -5.15 -2.98
CA LEU A 184 27.00 -6.32 -2.62
C LEU A 184 27.77 -7.65 -2.66
N ASP A 185 28.99 -7.68 -3.17
CA ASP A 185 29.87 -8.86 -3.13
C ASP A 185 30.72 -8.91 -1.84
N ALA A 186 30.63 -7.87 -0.99
CA ALA A 186 31.34 -7.83 0.27
C ALA A 186 30.91 -8.99 1.19
N ASP A 187 31.88 -9.53 1.91
CA ASP A 187 31.73 -10.64 2.84
C ASP A 187 31.15 -10.13 4.18
N VAL A 188 29.87 -9.76 4.15
CA VAL A 188 29.14 -9.19 5.30
C VAL A 188 29.19 -10.11 6.53
N ASP A 189 29.38 -11.41 6.33
CA ASP A 189 29.49 -12.38 7.43
C ASP A 189 30.71 -12.09 8.33
N ARG A 190 31.78 -11.46 7.80
CA ARG A 190 32.91 -10.96 8.61
C ARG A 190 32.52 -9.92 9.66
N LEU A 191 31.41 -9.21 9.42
CA LEU A 191 30.85 -8.23 10.35
C LEU A 191 29.69 -8.84 11.14
N ARG A 192 28.81 -9.60 10.49
CA ARG A 192 27.63 -10.20 11.09
C ARG A 192 27.97 -11.24 12.15
N GLU A 193 28.82 -12.21 11.80
CA GLU A 193 29.12 -13.33 12.70
C GLU A 193 29.71 -12.85 14.04
N PRO A 194 30.69 -11.92 14.10
CA PRO A 194 31.20 -11.42 15.37
C PRO A 194 30.16 -10.66 16.19
N VAL A 195 29.29 -9.87 15.56
CA VAL A 195 28.22 -9.11 16.25
C VAL A 195 27.18 -10.06 16.82
N GLU A 196 26.68 -11.02 16.03
CA GLU A 196 25.71 -12.02 16.48
C GLU A 196 26.30 -12.91 17.59
N THR A 197 27.55 -13.35 17.43
CA THR A 197 28.26 -14.14 18.45
C THR A 197 28.38 -13.37 19.77
N TYR A 198 28.77 -12.10 19.72
CA TYR A 198 28.83 -11.24 20.90
C TYR A 198 27.44 -11.07 21.54
N ASN A 199 26.42 -10.73 20.74
CA ASN A 199 25.07 -10.46 21.20
C ASN A 199 24.41 -11.71 21.84
N GLU A 200 24.67 -12.90 21.32
CA GLU A 200 24.22 -14.15 21.93
C GLU A 200 24.97 -14.41 23.26
N ALA A 201 26.30 -14.31 23.26
CA ALA A 201 27.13 -14.57 24.42
C ALA A 201 26.87 -13.61 25.60
N VAL A 202 26.65 -12.31 25.32
CA VAL A 202 26.37 -11.31 26.37
C VAL A 202 24.99 -11.51 26.99
N ARG A 203 23.98 -11.90 26.20
CA ARG A 203 22.64 -12.23 26.71
C ARG A 203 22.69 -13.48 27.61
N GLU A 204 23.41 -14.53 27.20
CA GLU A 204 23.60 -15.72 28.03
C GLU A 204 24.37 -15.41 29.31
N SER A 205 25.46 -14.65 29.21
CA SER A 205 26.26 -14.21 30.36
C SER A 205 25.44 -13.37 31.34
N PHE A 206 24.62 -12.44 30.85
CA PHE A 206 23.75 -11.64 31.69
C PHE A 206 22.69 -12.50 32.39
N ASP A 207 22.08 -13.46 31.69
CA ASP A 207 21.10 -14.38 32.28
C ASP A 207 21.74 -15.25 33.39
N GLU A 208 22.96 -15.75 33.19
CA GLU A 208 23.70 -16.48 34.23
C GLU A 208 24.05 -15.57 35.42
N PHE A 209 24.56 -14.37 35.16
CA PHE A 209 24.81 -13.35 36.18
C PHE A 209 23.54 -13.04 36.97
N TYR A 210 22.41 -12.80 36.30
CA TYR A 210 21.13 -12.44 36.91
C TYR A 210 20.55 -13.55 37.80
N LYS A 211 20.77 -14.83 37.42
CA LYS A 211 20.33 -16.00 38.19
C LYS A 211 21.19 -16.29 39.42
N SER A 212 22.44 -15.85 39.42
CA SER A 212 23.44 -16.23 40.42
C SER A 212 23.86 -15.10 41.35
N ALA A 213 23.97 -13.87 40.83
CA ALA A 213 24.35 -12.69 41.58
C ALA A 213 23.26 -12.29 42.58
N SER A 214 23.68 -11.67 43.68
CA SER A 214 22.72 -11.12 44.64
C SER A 214 21.91 -9.98 44.02
N ALA A 215 20.69 -9.74 44.50
CA ALA A 215 19.89 -8.60 44.07
C ALA A 215 20.63 -7.26 44.25
N ARG A 216 21.46 -7.15 45.30
CA ARG A 216 22.33 -5.98 45.53
C ARG A 216 23.38 -5.80 44.43
N GLU A 217 24.01 -6.88 43.99
CA GLU A 217 25.00 -6.84 42.90
C GLU A 217 24.32 -6.52 41.56
N ALA A 218 23.17 -7.13 41.28
CA ALA A 218 22.38 -6.84 40.09
C ALA A 218 21.97 -5.36 40.02
N PHE A 219 21.47 -4.77 41.11
CA PHE A 219 21.10 -3.36 41.13
C PHE A 219 22.31 -2.43 41.04
N SER A 220 23.43 -2.77 41.70
CA SER A 220 24.67 -2.01 41.52
C SER A 220 25.22 -2.09 40.08
N PHE A 221 24.93 -3.17 39.35
CA PHE A 221 25.22 -3.26 37.92
C PHE A 221 24.31 -2.32 37.13
N LEU A 222 22.99 -2.38 37.34
CA LEU A 222 22.01 -1.53 36.65
C LEU A 222 22.25 -0.03 36.89
N ASP A 223 22.54 0.39 38.12
CA ASP A 223 22.87 1.78 38.45
C ASP A 223 24.09 2.29 37.66
N ARG A 224 25.04 1.39 37.35
CA ARG A 224 26.20 1.76 36.56
C ARG A 224 25.89 1.76 35.07
N ALA A 225 25.12 0.77 34.62
CA ALA A 225 24.66 0.69 33.25
C ALA A 225 23.87 1.95 32.87
N ASP A 226 22.97 2.44 33.73
CA ASP A 226 22.22 3.70 33.56
C ASP A 226 23.13 4.94 33.41
N ALA A 227 24.27 4.95 34.10
CA ALA A 227 25.26 6.02 34.01
C ALA A 227 26.21 5.89 32.80
N THR A 228 26.11 4.82 32.02
CA THR A 228 27.01 4.51 30.89
C THR A 228 26.35 4.96 29.58
N PRO A 229 27.03 5.72 28.71
CA PRO A 229 26.51 6.08 27.40
C PRO A 229 26.08 4.84 26.59
N PHE A 230 25.08 5.01 25.72
CA PHE A 230 24.51 3.97 24.82
C PHE A 230 23.81 2.79 25.50
N VAL A 231 23.79 2.73 26.83
CA VAL A 231 23.16 1.63 27.57
C VAL A 231 21.83 2.11 28.15
N ASP A 232 20.73 1.68 27.53
CA ASP A 232 19.37 2.02 27.97
C ASP A 232 18.80 0.91 28.86
N VAL A 233 19.06 1.00 30.18
CA VAL A 233 18.55 0.04 31.17
C VAL A 233 17.40 0.63 31.99
N ASP A 234 16.43 -0.21 32.32
CA ASP A 234 15.39 0.15 33.29
C ASP A 234 16.00 0.19 34.71
N VAL A 235 15.96 1.36 35.35
CA VAL A 235 16.41 1.52 36.74
C VAL A 235 15.42 0.91 37.76
N PRO A 236 15.91 0.36 38.88
CA PRO A 236 15.04 -0.29 39.86
C PRO A 236 14.09 0.69 40.54
N PRO A 237 12.79 0.35 40.70
CA PRO A 237 11.86 1.14 41.50
C PRO A 237 12.39 1.35 42.92
N THR A 238 12.22 2.58 43.44
CA THR A 238 12.80 3.00 44.73
C THR A 238 12.47 2.03 45.87
N ASP A 239 11.19 1.64 46.02
CA ASP A 239 10.76 0.73 47.10
C ASP A 239 11.43 -0.65 47.01
N LEU A 240 11.72 -1.14 45.80
CA LEU A 240 12.42 -2.39 45.57
C LEU A 240 13.93 -2.24 45.86
N ALA A 241 14.53 -1.14 45.43
CA ALA A 241 15.93 -0.83 45.70
C ALA A 241 16.21 -0.69 47.21
N ASP A 242 15.34 0.03 47.94
CA ASP A 242 15.41 0.20 49.39
C ASP A 242 15.30 -1.15 50.10
N TYR A 243 14.35 -2.00 49.70
CA TYR A 243 14.21 -3.34 50.26
C TYR A 243 15.48 -4.19 50.07
N VAL A 244 16.03 -4.20 48.85
CA VAL A 244 17.25 -4.96 48.54
C VAL A 244 18.45 -4.43 49.33
N ALA A 245 18.55 -3.12 49.56
CA ALA A 245 19.63 -2.53 50.34
C ALA A 245 19.53 -2.86 51.84
N GLU A 246 18.35 -2.72 52.43
CA GLU A 246 18.15 -2.79 53.88
C GLU A 246 18.03 -4.21 54.44
N TYR A 247 17.48 -5.15 53.67
CA TYR A 247 17.17 -6.50 54.15
C TYR A 247 18.24 -7.53 53.74
N GLU A 248 18.50 -8.51 54.61
CA GLU A 248 19.44 -9.62 54.33
C GLU A 248 19.00 -10.45 53.11
N ALA A 249 17.70 -10.50 52.83
CA ALA A 249 17.13 -11.10 51.63
C ALA A 249 17.72 -10.51 50.34
N GLY A 250 18.18 -9.26 50.33
CA GLY A 250 18.86 -8.66 49.17
C GLY A 250 20.19 -9.32 48.78
N LYS A 251 20.71 -10.23 49.62
CA LYS A 251 21.86 -11.09 49.28
C LYS A 251 21.47 -12.32 48.44
N GLU A 252 20.18 -12.61 48.34
CA GLU A 252 19.65 -13.63 47.44
C GLU A 252 19.49 -13.08 46.02
N PRO A 253 19.55 -13.92 44.97
CA PRO A 253 19.25 -13.51 43.61
C PRO A 253 17.81 -13.04 43.41
N LEU A 254 17.59 -12.11 42.46
CA LEU A 254 16.26 -11.58 42.15
C LEU A 254 15.23 -12.68 41.78
N PRO A 255 15.56 -13.71 40.97
CA PRO A 255 14.66 -14.83 40.73
C PRO A 255 14.29 -15.61 42.00
N THR A 256 15.20 -15.69 42.97
CA THR A 256 14.95 -16.33 44.27
C THR A 256 13.99 -15.49 45.11
N LEU A 257 14.14 -14.16 45.10
CA LEU A 257 13.21 -13.25 45.76
C LEU A 257 11.80 -13.31 45.17
N LEU A 258 11.68 -13.41 43.84
CA LEU A 258 10.40 -13.66 43.17
C LEU A 258 9.76 -14.96 43.63
N LYS A 259 10.55 -16.05 43.71
CA LYS A 259 10.08 -17.33 44.22
C LYS A 259 9.62 -17.24 45.67
N TYR A 260 10.28 -16.42 46.50
CA TYR A 260 9.85 -16.17 47.88
C TYR A 260 8.52 -15.42 47.91
N ALA A 261 8.27 -14.49 47.00
CA ALA A 261 7.00 -13.76 46.93
C ALA A 261 5.78 -14.70 46.72
N ASP A 262 5.98 -15.87 46.11
CA ASP A 262 4.94 -16.90 45.94
C ASP A 262 4.72 -17.78 47.18
N TYR A 263 5.55 -17.67 48.21
CA TYR A 263 5.42 -18.45 49.43
C TYR A 263 4.32 -17.90 50.35
N SER A 264 3.73 -18.80 51.15
CA SER A 264 2.83 -18.40 52.24
C SER A 264 3.60 -17.65 53.33
N ASN A 265 2.93 -16.78 54.10
CA ASN A 265 3.57 -16.03 55.19
C ASN A 265 4.30 -16.95 56.19
N SER A 266 3.66 -18.04 56.61
CA SER A 266 4.27 -19.04 57.50
C SER A 266 5.53 -19.70 56.94
N LYS A 267 5.66 -19.75 55.60
CA LYS A 267 6.85 -20.26 54.94
C LYS A 267 7.91 -19.17 54.81
N LEU A 268 7.50 -17.93 54.53
CA LEU A 268 8.40 -16.77 54.42
C LEU A 268 9.14 -16.43 55.71
N GLU A 269 8.51 -16.60 56.88
CA GLU A 269 9.14 -16.41 58.20
C GLU A 269 10.41 -17.26 58.41
N HIS A 270 10.65 -18.27 57.56
CA HIS A 270 11.87 -19.09 57.58
C HIS A 270 12.97 -18.62 56.61
N TYR A 271 12.65 -17.71 55.68
CA TYR A 271 13.58 -17.24 54.65
C TYR A 271 13.90 -15.75 54.77
N VAL A 272 12.99 -14.95 55.34
CA VAL A 272 13.15 -13.49 55.45
C VAL A 272 12.69 -12.98 56.82
N ASP A 273 13.36 -11.92 57.28
CA ASP A 273 13.07 -11.30 58.58
C ASP A 273 11.72 -10.57 58.61
N ASP A 274 11.27 -10.05 57.46
CA ASP A 274 9.98 -9.37 57.31
C ASP A 274 9.25 -9.84 56.02
N PRO A 275 8.34 -10.82 56.13
CA PRO A 275 7.51 -11.27 55.01
C PRO A 275 6.61 -10.19 54.38
N GLY A 276 6.19 -9.19 55.17
CA GLY A 276 5.31 -8.12 54.70
C GLY A 276 6.05 -7.12 53.82
N ALA A 277 7.27 -6.76 54.21
CA ALA A 277 8.16 -5.93 53.42
C ALA A 277 8.50 -6.59 52.07
N LEU A 278 8.82 -7.90 52.07
CA LEU A 278 9.10 -8.63 50.82
C LEU A 278 7.91 -8.58 49.85
N ARG A 279 6.68 -8.79 50.33
CA ARG A 279 5.49 -8.76 49.46
C ARG A 279 5.22 -7.37 48.87
N THR A 280 5.44 -6.33 49.66
CA THR A 280 5.17 -4.96 49.23
C THR A 280 6.20 -4.48 48.21
N ALA A 281 7.48 -4.85 48.39
CA ALA A 281 8.55 -4.46 47.49
C ALA A 281 8.70 -5.40 46.28
N VAL A 282 8.80 -6.71 46.50
CA VAL A 282 9.13 -7.68 45.44
C VAL A 282 7.90 -8.11 44.63
N ALA A 283 6.77 -8.40 45.28
CA ALA A 283 5.60 -8.92 44.56
C ALA A 283 4.92 -7.84 43.69
N VAL A 284 4.96 -6.58 44.13
CA VAL A 284 4.42 -5.43 43.38
C VAL A 284 5.23 -5.17 42.11
N HIS A 285 6.55 -5.34 42.17
CA HIS A 285 7.46 -5.06 41.06
C HIS A 285 7.86 -6.32 40.26
N ARG A 286 7.05 -7.38 40.31
CA ARG A 286 7.31 -8.63 39.57
C ARG A 286 7.61 -8.39 38.09
N THR A 287 6.76 -7.62 37.40
CA THR A 287 6.91 -7.37 35.96
C THR A 287 8.23 -6.68 35.62
N TYR A 288 8.72 -5.79 36.49
CA TYR A 288 10.03 -5.17 36.30
C TYR A 288 11.13 -6.23 36.38
N ILE A 289 11.11 -7.05 37.43
CA ILE A 289 12.12 -8.11 37.65
C ILE A 289 12.09 -9.17 36.52
N GLU A 290 10.92 -9.52 36.01
CA GLU A 290 10.77 -10.50 34.91
C GLU A 290 11.20 -9.96 33.54
N ARG A 291 11.31 -8.64 33.37
CA ARG A 291 11.70 -7.99 32.11
C ARG A 291 13.17 -7.65 31.99
N LEU A 292 13.93 -7.78 33.08
CA LEU A 292 15.38 -7.55 33.04
C LEU A 292 16.06 -8.63 32.21
N ASP A 293 16.72 -8.22 31.14
CA ASP A 293 17.52 -9.07 30.27
C ASP A 293 18.80 -8.35 29.83
N GLY A 294 19.60 -9.04 29.01
CA GLY A 294 20.88 -8.54 28.51
C GLY A 294 20.77 -7.67 27.26
N GLU A 295 19.56 -7.34 26.78
CA GLU A 295 19.38 -6.57 25.54
C GLU A 295 20.14 -5.25 25.51
N PRO A 296 20.16 -4.44 26.60
CA PRO A 296 20.88 -3.15 26.61
C PRO A 296 22.41 -3.26 26.50
N LEU A 297 22.96 -4.47 26.53
CA LEU A 297 24.39 -4.73 26.37
C LEU A 297 24.75 -5.19 24.95
N THR A 298 23.76 -5.34 24.07
CA THR A 298 23.94 -5.82 22.70
C THR A 298 24.23 -4.67 21.74
N LEU A 299 24.82 -5.01 20.59
CA LEU A 299 25.06 -4.08 19.49
C LEU A 299 23.91 -4.17 18.48
N ASP A 300 23.46 -3.04 17.96
CA ASP A 300 22.43 -2.98 16.92
C ASP A 300 22.88 -3.59 15.59
N TRP A 301 21.90 -4.01 14.78
CA TRP A 301 22.12 -4.44 13.40
C TRP A 301 21.20 -3.69 12.43
N PRO A 302 21.71 -3.17 11.29
CA PRO A 302 23.13 -3.00 10.96
C PRO A 302 23.83 -2.07 11.97
N PRO A 303 25.12 -2.29 12.26
CA PRO A 303 25.81 -1.54 13.30
C PRO A 303 26.05 -0.06 12.94
N ALA A 304 26.27 0.77 13.97
CA ALA A 304 26.55 2.21 13.84
C ALA A 304 27.84 2.51 13.04
N ALA A 305 28.08 3.77 12.66
CA ALA A 305 29.30 4.15 11.94
C ALA A 305 30.57 3.82 12.76
N GLY A 306 31.71 3.58 12.10
CA GLY A 306 32.87 2.95 12.73
C GLY A 306 33.39 3.66 13.98
N ASP A 307 33.47 5.00 13.94
CA ASP A 307 33.89 5.81 15.10
C ASP A 307 32.87 5.76 16.25
N GLU A 308 31.57 5.72 15.92
CA GLU A 308 30.49 5.65 16.90
C GLU A 308 30.43 4.27 17.55
N LEU A 309 30.43 3.21 16.74
CA LEU A 309 30.47 1.82 17.22
C LEU A 309 31.71 1.57 18.08
N ALA A 310 32.88 2.06 17.66
CA ALA A 310 34.10 1.86 18.44
C ALA A 310 34.03 2.56 19.81
N TYR A 311 33.37 3.72 19.87
CA TYR A 311 33.15 4.45 21.12
C TYR A 311 32.11 3.78 22.02
N GLU A 312 30.98 3.37 21.45
CA GLU A 312 29.97 2.55 22.13
C GLU A 312 30.60 1.31 22.78
N ILE A 313 31.42 0.58 22.02
CA ILE A 313 32.10 -0.61 22.54
C ILE A 313 33.09 -0.27 23.67
N ASP A 314 33.82 0.84 23.56
CA ASP A 314 34.74 1.27 24.63
C ASP A 314 33.98 1.58 25.95
N GLU A 315 32.74 2.06 25.88
CA GLU A 315 31.85 2.26 27.03
C GLU A 315 31.21 0.95 27.53
N LEU A 316 30.91 -0.01 26.64
CA LEU A 316 30.34 -1.32 27.00
C LEU A 316 31.34 -2.25 27.69
N ILE A 317 32.62 -2.27 27.27
CA ILE A 317 33.64 -3.20 27.78
C ILE A 317 33.72 -3.23 29.33
N PRO A 318 33.77 -2.08 30.05
CA PRO A 318 33.76 -2.04 31.51
C PRO A 318 32.53 -2.67 32.19
N LEU A 319 31.37 -2.66 31.53
CA LEU A 319 30.15 -3.30 32.03
C LEU A 319 30.21 -4.80 31.76
N VAL A 320 30.45 -5.19 30.51
CA VAL A 320 30.48 -6.58 30.06
C VAL A 320 31.51 -7.39 30.84
N SER A 321 32.68 -6.82 31.15
CA SER A 321 33.73 -7.47 31.95
C SER A 321 33.31 -7.83 33.39
N ARG A 322 32.14 -7.37 33.86
CA ARG A 322 31.59 -7.76 35.17
C ARG A 322 30.64 -8.94 35.13
N VAL A 323 30.04 -9.21 33.98
CA VAL A 323 28.96 -10.20 33.84
C VAL A 323 29.35 -11.34 32.91
N ALA A 324 30.24 -11.09 31.95
CA ALA A 324 30.68 -12.05 30.95
C ALA A 324 32.16 -12.43 31.14
N ASP A 325 32.53 -13.55 30.52
CA ASP A 325 33.90 -14.05 30.52
C ASP A 325 34.85 -13.28 29.60
N ASP A 326 36.14 -13.60 29.70
CA ASP A 326 37.19 -12.97 28.90
C ASP A 326 37.02 -13.21 27.39
N ASP A 327 36.37 -14.32 26.99
CA ASP A 327 36.15 -14.67 25.58
C ASP A 327 35.05 -13.80 24.96
N THR A 328 33.98 -13.52 25.70
CA THR A 328 32.92 -12.57 25.30
C THR A 328 33.50 -11.16 25.15
N VAL A 329 34.31 -10.71 26.12
CA VAL A 329 34.99 -9.41 26.05
C VAL A 329 36.01 -9.36 24.90
N ALA A 330 36.70 -10.47 24.61
CA ALA A 330 37.61 -10.57 23.47
C ALA A 330 36.85 -10.45 22.13
N THR A 331 35.69 -11.07 22.01
CA THR A 331 34.81 -10.96 20.83
C THR A 331 34.36 -9.51 20.62
N LEU A 332 33.91 -8.84 21.68
CA LEU A 332 33.53 -7.42 21.64
C LEU A 332 34.70 -6.52 21.21
N ARG A 333 35.92 -6.77 21.72
CA ARG A 333 37.13 -6.05 21.29
C ARG A 333 37.46 -6.31 19.82
N ALA A 334 37.25 -7.52 19.32
CA ALA A 334 37.46 -7.82 17.91
C ALA A 334 36.49 -7.03 17.01
N VAL A 335 35.22 -6.88 17.41
CA VAL A 335 34.25 -6.02 16.71
C VAL A 335 34.72 -4.56 16.70
N ARG A 336 35.20 -4.05 17.84
CA ARG A 336 35.75 -2.67 17.92
C ARG A 336 36.97 -2.48 17.03
N ASP A 337 37.87 -3.46 17.00
CA ASP A 337 39.07 -3.39 16.19
C ASP A 337 38.70 -3.46 14.69
N LEU A 338 37.66 -4.24 14.32
CA LEU A 338 37.07 -4.22 12.98
C LEU A 338 36.43 -2.85 12.67
N ALA A 339 35.70 -2.23 13.60
CA ALA A 339 35.06 -0.93 13.43
C ALA A 339 36.06 0.22 13.11
N ARG A 340 37.32 0.05 13.53
CA ARG A 340 38.42 0.99 13.26
C ARG A 340 39.18 0.68 11.96
N ASP A 341 38.87 -0.43 11.31
CA ASP A 341 39.49 -0.81 10.05
C ASP A 341 38.87 -0.04 8.89
N ASP A 342 39.69 0.34 7.89
CA ASP A 342 39.21 1.05 6.71
C ASP A 342 38.21 0.20 5.88
N GLU A 343 38.25 -1.13 5.98
CA GLU A 343 37.30 -2.05 5.34
C GLU A 343 35.90 -2.02 5.98
N TYR A 344 35.78 -1.53 7.22
CA TYR A 344 34.53 -1.53 7.98
C TYR A 344 33.39 -0.83 7.25
N GLU A 345 33.59 0.40 6.79
CA GLU A 345 32.53 1.18 6.16
C GLU A 345 32.05 0.53 4.86
N ARG A 346 32.91 -0.21 4.15
CA ARG A 346 32.52 -1.01 2.99
C ARG A 346 31.62 -2.19 3.38
N LEU A 347 31.98 -2.93 4.43
CA LEU A 347 31.18 -4.05 4.95
C LEU A 347 29.84 -3.57 5.52
N ARG A 348 29.89 -2.48 6.30
CA ARG A 348 28.71 -1.83 6.90
C ARG A 348 27.77 -1.34 5.81
N ARG A 349 28.27 -0.63 4.79
CA ARG A 349 27.44 -0.18 3.66
C ARG A 349 26.76 -1.35 2.95
N ALA A 350 27.48 -2.46 2.72
CA ALA A 350 26.88 -3.66 2.15
C ALA A 350 25.83 -4.31 3.07
N ALA A 351 26.06 -4.28 4.39
CA ALA A 351 25.12 -4.77 5.39
C ALA A 351 23.83 -3.92 5.44
N GLU A 352 23.96 -2.59 5.45
CA GLU A 352 22.81 -1.66 5.39
C GLU A 352 21.93 -1.93 4.18
N VAL A 353 22.53 -2.08 3.01
CA VAL A 353 21.76 -2.31 1.78
C VAL A 353 21.11 -3.69 1.76
N ARG A 354 21.78 -4.73 2.27
CA ARG A 354 21.18 -6.07 2.38
C ARG A 354 20.08 -6.17 3.44
N ASP A 355 20.09 -5.30 4.44
CA ASP A 355 19.07 -5.24 5.48
C ASP A 355 17.85 -4.42 5.04
N ALA A 356 18.09 -3.34 4.27
CA ALA A 356 17.04 -2.44 3.80
C ALA A 356 16.29 -2.96 2.56
N LEU A 357 16.96 -3.71 1.67
CA LEU A 357 16.39 -4.14 0.39
C LEU A 357 15.95 -5.61 0.40
N ASP A 358 14.87 -5.88 -0.31
CA ASP A 358 14.44 -7.26 -0.57
C ASP A 358 15.26 -7.95 -1.68
N ASP A 359 15.04 -9.26 -1.87
CA ASP A 359 15.77 -10.03 -2.90
C ASP A 359 15.62 -9.46 -4.33
N PRO A 360 14.41 -9.11 -4.82
CA PRO A 360 14.23 -8.41 -6.09
C PRO A 360 15.00 -7.10 -6.22
N GLU A 361 14.98 -6.25 -5.19
CA GLU A 361 15.65 -4.95 -5.18
C GLU A 361 17.18 -5.10 -5.15
N LEU A 362 17.68 -6.06 -4.36
CA LEU A 362 19.10 -6.42 -4.37
C LEU A 362 19.55 -6.89 -5.75
N GLU A 363 18.72 -7.66 -6.45
CA GLU A 363 19.05 -8.08 -7.82
C GLU A 363 19.08 -6.90 -8.80
N LEU A 364 18.20 -5.91 -8.64
CA LEU A 364 18.24 -4.68 -9.44
C LEU A 364 19.54 -3.90 -9.22
N VAL A 365 20.01 -3.81 -7.97
CA VAL A 365 21.29 -3.18 -7.64
C VAL A 365 22.46 -3.99 -8.21
N ARG A 366 22.50 -5.31 -7.96
CA ARG A 366 23.57 -6.21 -8.47
C ARG A 366 23.73 -6.14 -9.98
N THR A 367 22.61 -6.09 -10.70
CA THR A 367 22.61 -6.07 -12.18
C THR A 367 22.81 -4.67 -12.75
N GLY A 368 22.77 -3.61 -11.93
CA GLY A 368 22.77 -2.22 -12.38
C GLY A 368 21.50 -1.82 -13.15
N ALA A 369 20.43 -2.61 -13.05
CA ALA A 369 19.18 -2.37 -13.78
C ALA A 369 18.30 -1.29 -13.13
N VAL A 370 18.56 -0.93 -11.87
CA VAL A 370 17.75 0.06 -11.13
C VAL A 370 17.71 1.42 -11.84
N ASP A 371 18.83 1.90 -12.40
CA ASP A 371 18.88 3.17 -13.12
C ASP A 371 18.07 3.17 -14.42
N ASP A 372 17.99 2.03 -15.10
CA ASP A 372 17.12 1.86 -16.27
C ASP A 372 15.64 1.90 -15.86
N ARG A 373 15.28 1.28 -14.73
CA ARG A 373 13.91 1.29 -14.19
C ARG A 373 13.47 2.69 -13.76
N VAL A 374 14.34 3.44 -13.08
CA VAL A 374 14.09 4.85 -12.72
C VAL A 374 13.81 5.67 -13.99
N ARG A 375 14.67 5.57 -15.02
CA ARG A 375 14.49 6.28 -16.29
C ARG A 375 13.23 5.87 -17.04
N GLU A 376 12.82 4.61 -16.94
CA GLU A 376 11.56 4.15 -17.52
C GLU A 376 10.36 4.76 -16.79
N ALA A 377 10.35 4.71 -15.46
CA ALA A 377 9.30 5.30 -14.64
C ALA A 377 9.18 6.82 -14.83
N GLU A 378 10.31 7.54 -14.91
CA GLU A 378 10.33 8.98 -15.19
C GLU A 378 9.71 9.32 -16.55
N ARG A 379 10.09 8.61 -17.61
CA ARG A 379 9.52 8.81 -18.95
C ARG A 379 8.02 8.54 -18.97
N THR A 380 7.58 7.46 -18.32
CA THR A 380 6.15 7.14 -18.26
C THR A 380 5.38 8.18 -17.44
N LEU A 381 5.98 8.71 -16.37
CA LEU A 381 5.37 9.76 -15.56
C LEU A 381 5.18 11.04 -16.39
N GLU A 382 6.21 11.45 -17.14
CA GLU A 382 6.14 12.58 -18.08
C GLU A 382 5.01 12.38 -19.10
N ILE A 383 4.93 11.19 -19.73
CA ILE A 383 3.85 10.86 -20.69
C ILE A 383 2.46 10.96 -20.03
N ALA A 384 2.30 10.41 -18.82
CA ALA A 384 1.02 10.46 -18.11
C ALA A 384 0.62 11.90 -17.74
N GLU A 385 1.59 12.72 -17.36
CA GLU A 385 1.39 14.15 -17.10
C GLU A 385 0.98 14.93 -18.35
N ASP A 386 1.69 14.71 -19.46
CA ASP A 386 1.40 15.33 -20.75
C ASP A 386 -0.01 14.98 -21.23
N VAL A 387 -0.40 13.70 -21.17
CA VAL A 387 -1.76 13.26 -21.52
C VAL A 387 -2.80 13.93 -20.63
N LEU A 388 -2.59 13.97 -19.32
CA LEU A 388 -3.55 14.59 -18.39
C LEU A 388 -3.73 16.09 -18.64
N ALA A 389 -2.67 16.77 -19.07
CA ALA A 389 -2.69 18.17 -19.46
C ALA A 389 -3.35 18.38 -20.84
N GLU A 390 -2.98 17.59 -21.85
CA GLU A 390 -3.56 17.62 -23.21
C GLU A 390 -5.07 17.41 -23.19
N THR A 391 -5.52 16.47 -22.36
CA THR A 391 -6.93 16.09 -22.23
C THR A 391 -7.67 16.93 -21.18
N GLU A 392 -7.11 18.05 -20.71
CA GLU A 392 -7.81 18.94 -19.79
C GLU A 392 -9.03 19.58 -20.47
N ARG A 393 -10.13 19.65 -19.71
CA ARG A 393 -11.44 20.07 -20.20
C ARG A 393 -12.18 20.92 -19.18
#